data_AF-A0A6A6IWC2-F1
#
_entry.id   AF-A0A6A6IWC2-F1
#
_cell.length_a   1.000
_cell.length_b   1.000
_cell.length_c   1.000
_cell.angle_alpha   90.00
_cell.angle_beta   90.00
_cell.angle_gamma   90.00
#
_symmetry.space_group_name_H-M   'P 1'
#
loop_
_entity.id
_entity.type
_entity.pdbx_description
1 polymer ?
#
loop_
_entity_poly.entity_id
_entity_poly.type
_entity_poly.pdbx_seq_one_letter_code
_entity_poly.pdbx_strand_id
1 'polypeptide(L)'
;IGTDKLGSCSVILILSPLGAILGHVSPLPDGNTSDRNAGDEHVRSFVGRITGYYRQCQDLFPANPGSWVVCAVYQGHVALPDQQRIMEMKLREVGLTPDTSRTYVVPFSDSHPDRGSVFVDGRGDTIQVYVED
;
A
#
# COMPACT_ATOMS: atom_id res chain seq x y z
N ILE A 1 1.29 8.52 -11.01
CA ILE A 1 2.27 8.31 -9.89
C ILE A 1 2.51 6.81 -9.78
N GLY A 2 3.68 6.35 -9.38
CA GLY A 2 3.93 4.91 -9.25
C GLY A 2 5.10 4.60 -8.35
N THR A 3 5.23 3.32 -8.01
CA THR A 3 6.35 2.75 -7.29
C THR A 3 6.75 1.42 -7.92
N ASP A 4 8.04 1.12 -7.91
CA ASP A 4 8.63 -0.13 -8.37
C ASP A 4 9.39 -0.84 -7.24
N LYS A 5 9.98 -1.99 -7.56
CA LYS A 5 10.87 -2.75 -6.68
C LYS A 5 10.24 -3.10 -5.33
N LEU A 6 8.97 -3.46 -5.34
CA LEU A 6 8.22 -3.74 -4.12
C LEU A 6 8.85 -4.91 -3.35
N GLY A 7 9.24 -5.97 -4.05
CA GLY A 7 9.83 -7.16 -3.46
C GLY A 7 8.87 -7.82 -2.48
N SER A 8 8.95 -7.43 -1.20
CA SER A 8 8.05 -7.86 -0.12
C SER A 8 7.27 -6.70 0.52
N CYS A 9 7.37 -5.50 -0.03
CA CYS A 9 6.69 -4.30 0.46
C CYS A 9 5.21 -4.29 0.06
N SER A 10 4.44 -3.48 0.76
CA SER A 10 3.03 -3.24 0.45
C SER A 10 2.82 -1.84 -0.08
N VAL A 11 1.69 -1.60 -0.73
CA VAL A 11 1.31 -0.29 -1.24
C VAL A 11 -0.04 0.11 -0.66
N ILE A 12 -0.13 1.35 -0.20
CA ILE A 12 -1.41 2.01 0.10
C ILE A 12 -1.68 3.05 -0.97
N LEU A 13 -2.89 3.03 -1.50
CA LEU A 13 -3.41 4.06 -2.40
C LEU A 13 -4.63 4.72 -1.79
N ILE A 14 -4.71 6.04 -1.88
CA ILE A 14 -5.94 6.82 -1.64
C ILE A 14 -6.11 7.73 -2.86
N LEU A 15 -7.27 7.67 -3.50
CA LEU A 15 -7.49 8.17 -4.85
C LEU A 15 -8.77 9.00 -4.95
N SER A 16 -8.68 10.11 -5.67
CA SER A 16 -9.82 10.90 -6.12
C SER A 16 -9.52 11.54 -7.47
N PRO A 17 -10.52 12.11 -8.17
CA PRO A 17 -10.28 12.89 -9.38
C PRO A 17 -9.36 14.10 -9.20
N LEU A 18 -9.16 14.57 -7.96
CA LEU A 18 -8.40 15.78 -7.65
C LEU A 18 -6.99 15.49 -7.12
N GLY A 19 -6.74 14.26 -6.65
CA GLY A 19 -5.47 13.93 -6.01
C GLY A 19 -5.29 12.43 -5.76
N ALA A 20 -4.03 12.06 -5.54
CA ALA A 20 -3.65 10.70 -5.19
C ALA A 20 -2.59 10.72 -4.09
N ILE A 21 -2.73 9.84 -3.10
CA ILE A 21 -1.70 9.50 -2.11
C ILE A 21 -1.24 8.08 -2.42
N LEU A 22 0.07 7.90 -2.56
CA LEU A 22 0.71 6.60 -2.72
C LEU A 22 1.73 6.44 -1.60
N GLY A 23 1.59 5.36 -0.82
CA GLY A 23 2.54 4.97 0.21
C GLY A 23 3.19 3.63 -0.14
N HIS A 24 4.52 3.62 -0.29
CA HIS A 24 5.33 2.40 -0.34
C HIS A 24 5.68 2.01 1.10
N VAL A 25 5.14 0.88 1.57
CA VAL A 25 5.25 0.42 2.95
C VAL A 25 6.22 -0.75 3.03
N SER A 26 7.41 -0.50 3.57
CA SER A 26 8.36 -1.59 3.85
C SER A 26 7.87 -2.43 5.05
N PRO A 27 8.10 -3.76 5.04
CA PRO A 27 7.59 -4.64 6.10
C PRO A 27 8.35 -4.51 7.42
N LEU A 28 9.55 -3.92 7.37
CA LEU A 28 10.43 -3.67 8.51
C LEU A 28 10.99 -2.24 8.44
N PRO A 29 11.32 -1.64 9.59
CA PRO A 29 12.02 -0.36 9.63
C PRO A 29 13.45 -0.50 9.07
N ASP A 30 14.02 0.63 8.64
CA ASP A 30 15.44 0.68 8.26
C ASP A 30 16.34 0.30 9.45
N GLY A 31 17.25 -0.65 9.22
CA GLY A 31 18.22 -1.13 10.22
C GLY A 31 17.87 -2.48 10.84
N ASN A 32 18.87 -3.12 11.43
CA ASN A 32 18.66 -4.40 12.12
C ASN A 32 18.00 -4.15 13.48
N THR A 33 16.82 -4.72 13.66
CA THR A 33 16.09 -4.73 14.93
C THR A 33 15.90 -6.16 15.41
N SER A 34 16.12 -6.40 16.71
CA SER A 34 15.86 -7.69 17.35
C SER A 34 14.45 -7.79 17.94
N ASP A 35 13.67 -6.71 17.88
CA ASP A 35 12.29 -6.68 18.37
C ASP A 35 11.38 -7.41 17.38
N ARG A 36 10.69 -8.45 17.87
CA ARG A 36 9.77 -9.28 17.10
C ARG A 36 8.55 -8.50 16.60
N ASN A 37 8.18 -7.41 17.27
CA ASN A 37 7.03 -6.58 16.92
C ASN A 37 7.40 -5.37 16.05
N ALA A 38 8.69 -5.21 15.70
CA ALA A 38 9.16 -4.01 15.02
C ALA A 38 8.51 -3.78 13.65
N GLY A 39 8.17 -4.85 12.91
CA GLY A 39 7.48 -4.75 11.63
C GLY A 39 6.06 -4.18 11.78
N ASP A 40 5.28 -4.74 12.70
CA ASP A 40 3.90 -4.32 12.93
C ASP A 40 3.81 -2.87 13.44
N GLU A 41 4.70 -2.49 14.37
CA GLU A 41 4.77 -1.12 14.87
C GLU A 41 5.29 -0.15 13.81
N HIS A 42 6.22 -0.59 12.95
CA HIS A 42 6.66 0.20 11.80
C HIS A 42 5.49 0.47 10.85
N VAL A 43 4.74 -0.55 10.46
CA VAL A 43 3.57 -0.42 9.59
C VAL A 43 2.53 0.48 10.26
N ARG A 44 2.20 0.26 11.54
CA ARG A 44 1.25 1.10 12.30
C ARG A 44 1.64 2.58 12.26
N SER A 45 2.92 2.86 12.48
CA SER A 45 3.47 4.23 12.42
C SER A 45 3.43 4.81 11.01
N PHE A 46 3.80 4.03 9.99
CA PHE A 46 3.75 4.45 8.59
C PHE A 46 2.33 4.81 8.15
N VAL A 47 1.35 3.94 8.42
CA VAL A 47 -0.05 4.19 8.05
C VAL A 47 -0.62 5.35 8.86
N GLY A 48 -0.19 5.52 10.11
CA GLY A 48 -0.49 6.72 10.91
C GLY A 48 -0.07 8.01 10.22
N ARG A 49 1.12 8.05 9.60
CA ARG A 49 1.58 9.20 8.80
C ARG A 49 0.75 9.42 7.54
N ILE A 50 0.42 8.35 6.81
CA ILE A 50 -0.41 8.41 5.59
C ILE A 50 -1.81 8.93 5.92
N THR A 51 -2.46 8.39 6.95
CA THR A 51 -3.80 8.81 7.38
C THR A 51 -3.80 10.23 7.96
N GLY A 52 -2.73 10.63 8.64
CA GLY A 52 -2.52 12.02 9.06
C GLY A 52 -2.43 12.97 7.88
N TYR A 53 -1.66 12.61 6.84
CA TYR A 53 -1.56 13.40 5.61
C TYR A 53 -2.88 13.45 4.83
N TYR A 54 -3.58 12.32 4.71
CA TYR A 54 -4.93 12.28 4.13
C TYR A 54 -5.89 13.27 4.79
N ARG A 55 -5.88 13.35 6.13
CA ARG A 55 -6.70 14.32 6.88
C ARG A 55 -6.36 15.77 6.54
N GLN A 56 -5.09 16.08 6.31
CA GLN A 56 -4.65 17.42 5.91
C GLN A 56 -5.05 17.78 4.47
N CYS A 57 -5.22 16.78 3.62
CA CYS A 57 -5.57 16.94 2.21
C CYS A 57 -7.06 16.68 1.92
N GLN A 58 -7.95 16.67 2.91
CA GLN A 58 -9.36 16.29 2.71
C GLN A 58 -10.07 17.06 1.60
N ASP A 59 -9.69 18.32 1.34
CA ASP A 59 -10.25 19.11 0.24
C ASP A 59 -9.98 18.50 -1.15
N LEU A 60 -8.93 17.67 -1.27
CA LEU A 60 -8.62 16.91 -2.48
C LEU A 60 -9.36 15.57 -2.53
N PHE A 61 -10.01 15.12 -1.47
CA PHE A 61 -10.66 13.81 -1.39
C PHE A 61 -12.14 13.96 -1.06
N PRO A 62 -13.00 14.23 -2.08
CA PRO A 62 -14.45 14.30 -1.91
C PRO A 62 -15.03 12.97 -1.39
N ALA A 63 -16.31 13.00 -1.00
CA ALA A 63 -16.98 11.87 -0.36
C ALA A 63 -16.76 10.54 -1.11
N ASN A 64 -16.32 9.52 -0.36
CA ASN A 64 -15.98 8.17 -0.84
C ASN A 64 -14.80 8.11 -1.82
N PRO A 65 -13.59 8.55 -1.42
CA PRO A 65 -12.41 8.34 -2.24
C PRO A 65 -12.12 6.83 -2.38
N GLY A 66 -11.50 6.45 -3.50
CA GLY A 66 -10.99 5.09 -3.65
C GLY A 66 -9.83 4.87 -2.68
N SER A 67 -9.76 3.69 -2.06
CA SER A 67 -8.62 3.34 -1.20
C SER A 67 -8.26 1.88 -1.38
N TRP A 68 -6.99 1.56 -1.65
CA TRP A 68 -6.54 0.19 -1.90
C TRP A 68 -5.34 -0.15 -1.01
N VAL A 69 -5.21 -1.44 -0.66
CA VAL A 69 -4.01 -2.03 -0.05
C VAL A 69 -3.55 -3.16 -0.96
N VAL A 70 -2.35 -3.01 -1.52
CA VAL A 70 -1.74 -4.01 -2.40
C VAL A 70 -0.61 -4.71 -1.65
N CYS A 71 -0.69 -6.04 -1.55
CA CYS A 71 0.34 -6.85 -0.89
C CYS A 71 0.95 -7.87 -1.84
N ALA A 72 2.19 -8.25 -1.55
CA ALA A 72 2.84 -9.40 -2.16
C ALA A 72 2.06 -10.69 -1.88
N VAL A 73 2.04 -11.60 -2.84
CA VAL A 73 1.66 -12.99 -2.68
C VAL A 73 2.91 -13.85 -2.85
N TYR A 74 3.18 -14.69 -1.86
CA TYR A 74 4.27 -15.66 -1.87
C TYR A 74 3.69 -17.06 -1.64
N GLN A 75 4.00 -18.00 -2.55
CA GLN A 75 3.46 -19.38 -2.51
C GLN A 75 1.93 -19.46 -2.39
N GLY A 76 1.22 -18.59 -3.12
CA GLY A 76 -0.25 -18.55 -3.12
C GLY A 76 -0.90 -17.95 -1.88
N HIS A 77 -0.11 -17.40 -0.95
CA HIS A 77 -0.60 -16.74 0.26
C HIS A 77 -0.15 -15.29 0.29
N VAL A 78 -1.00 -14.40 0.80
CA VAL A 78 -0.60 -13.01 1.05
C VAL A 78 0.57 -13.00 2.03
N ALA A 79 1.65 -12.31 1.65
CA ALA A 79 2.78 -12.08 2.51
C ALA A 79 2.36 -11.13 3.65
N LEU A 80 2.71 -11.49 4.89
CA LEU A 80 2.52 -10.66 6.08
C LEU A 80 1.05 -10.24 6.31
N PRO A 81 0.13 -11.20 6.50
CA PRO A 81 -1.31 -10.94 6.63
C PRO A 81 -1.68 -10.03 7.80
N ASP A 82 -0.91 -10.07 8.90
CA ASP A 82 -1.12 -9.18 10.05
C ASP A 82 -0.86 -7.72 9.70
N GLN A 83 0.15 -7.46 8.87
CA GLN A 83 0.46 -6.11 8.39
C GLN A 83 -0.63 -5.60 7.44
N GLN A 84 -1.15 -6.45 6.56
CA GLN A 84 -2.33 -6.11 5.73
C GLN A 84 -3.52 -5.71 6.61
N ARG A 85 -3.80 -6.49 7.66
CA ARG A 85 -4.88 -6.20 8.60
C ARG A 85 -4.68 -4.87 9.34
N ILE A 86 -3.45 -4.55 9.73
CA ILE A 86 -3.11 -3.26 10.34
C ILE A 86 -3.39 -2.11 9.37
N MET A 87 -2.96 -2.22 8.11
CA MET A 87 -3.21 -1.22 7.08
C MET A 87 -4.72 -1.01 6.85
N GLU A 88 -5.48 -2.10 6.70
CA GLU A 88 -6.93 -2.03 6.53
C GLU A 88 -7.63 -1.33 7.70
N MET A 89 -7.30 -1.75 8.93
CA MET A 89 -7.91 -1.21 10.14
C MET A 89 -7.67 0.31 10.25
N LYS A 90 -6.42 0.74 10.02
CA LYS A 90 -6.05 2.16 10.11
C LYS A 90 -6.69 3.03 9.04
N LEU A 91 -6.88 2.52 7.83
CA LEU A 91 -7.62 3.23 6.79
C LEU A 91 -9.12 3.33 7.15
N ARG A 92 -9.72 2.26 7.69
CA ARG A 92 -11.11 2.28 8.16
C ARG A 92 -11.34 3.25 9.32
N GLU A 93 -10.37 3.41 10.23
CA GLU A 93 -10.43 4.41 11.31
C GLU A 93 -10.58 5.86 10.82
N VAL A 94 -10.22 6.15 9.56
CA VAL A 94 -10.40 7.47 8.94
C VAL A 94 -11.53 7.53 7.91
N GLY A 95 -12.42 6.54 7.93
CA GLY A 95 -13.62 6.50 7.09
C GLY A 95 -13.39 6.00 5.66
N LEU A 96 -12.25 5.34 5.40
CA LEU A 96 -11.96 4.72 4.09
C LEU A 96 -12.39 3.26 4.07
N THR A 97 -12.63 2.73 2.87
CA THR A 97 -13.03 1.33 2.66
C THR A 97 -11.99 0.66 1.75
N PRO A 98 -10.87 0.15 2.31
CA PRO A 98 -9.77 -0.35 1.50
C PRO A 98 -10.14 -1.62 0.72
N ASP A 99 -9.93 -1.61 -0.60
CA ASP A 99 -9.93 -2.82 -1.43
C ASP A 99 -8.59 -3.55 -1.27
N THR A 100 -8.66 -4.82 -0.88
CA THR A 100 -7.51 -5.70 -0.63
C THR A 100 -7.43 -6.88 -1.59
N SER A 101 -8.29 -6.90 -2.61
CA SER A 101 -8.30 -7.94 -3.64
C SER A 101 -7.11 -7.85 -4.60
N ARG A 102 -6.42 -6.71 -4.62
CA ARG A 102 -5.25 -6.45 -5.47
C ARG A 102 -3.98 -6.96 -4.81
N THR A 103 -3.26 -7.81 -5.51
CA THR A 103 -1.99 -8.39 -5.07
C THR A 103 -1.02 -8.46 -6.23
N TYR A 104 0.27 -8.66 -5.95
CA TYR A 104 1.30 -8.96 -6.95
C TYR A 104 2.06 -10.21 -6.54
N VAL A 105 2.54 -11.01 -7.50
CA VAL A 105 3.31 -12.21 -7.19
C VAL A 105 4.79 -11.85 -7.07
N VAL A 106 5.44 -12.40 -6.05
CA VAL A 106 6.90 -12.25 -5.90
C VAL A 106 7.57 -13.46 -6.55
N PRO A 107 8.37 -13.27 -7.63
CA PRO A 107 9.07 -14.38 -8.25
C PRO A 107 10.14 -14.96 -7.32
N PHE A 108 10.35 -16.27 -7.39
CA PHE A 108 11.28 -17.03 -6.54
C PHE A 108 12.76 -16.64 -6.67
N SER A 109 13.13 -15.90 -7.73
CA SER A 109 14.51 -15.56 -8.03
C SER A 109 14.79 -14.09 -7.69
N ASP A 110 15.74 -13.85 -6.79
CA ASP A 110 16.24 -12.51 -6.45
C ASP A 110 16.89 -11.78 -7.64
N SER A 111 17.13 -12.48 -8.76
CA SER A 111 17.68 -11.92 -10.00
C SER A 111 16.64 -11.52 -11.04
N HIS A 112 15.34 -11.72 -10.77
CA HIS A 112 14.30 -11.27 -11.70
C HIS A 112 14.12 -9.74 -11.59
N PRO A 113 14.14 -8.99 -12.70
CA PRO A 113 13.93 -7.54 -12.69
C PRO A 113 12.53 -7.16 -12.18
N ASP A 114 11.57 -8.06 -12.32
CA ASP A 114 10.17 -7.86 -11.98
C ASP A 114 9.98 -8.19 -10.49
N ARG A 115 10.08 -7.16 -9.64
CA ARG A 115 9.85 -7.28 -8.19
C ARG A 115 8.54 -6.60 -7.79
N GLY A 116 7.57 -6.56 -8.69
CA GLY A 116 6.29 -5.88 -8.49
C GLY A 116 6.42 -4.37 -8.64
N SER A 117 5.44 -3.80 -9.33
CA SER A 117 5.25 -2.37 -9.47
C SER A 117 3.76 -2.02 -9.39
N VAL A 118 3.47 -0.85 -8.84
CA VAL A 118 2.12 -0.28 -8.82
C VAL A 118 2.17 1.08 -9.49
N PHE A 119 1.35 1.26 -10.52
CA PHE A 119 1.23 2.51 -11.26
C PHE A 119 -0.22 3.00 -11.23
N VAL A 120 -0.39 4.30 -10.96
CA VAL A 120 -1.67 4.99 -10.98
C VAL A 120 -1.67 6.03 -12.09
N ASP A 121 -2.60 5.88 -13.03
CA ASP A 121 -2.90 6.83 -14.10
C ASP A 121 -4.20 7.58 -13.82
N GLY A 122 -4.10 8.90 -13.65
CA GLY A 122 -5.25 9.79 -13.44
C GLY A 122 -5.55 10.69 -14.66
N ARG A 123 -4.97 10.43 -15.83
CA ARG A 123 -5.12 11.29 -17.02
C ARG A 123 -6.44 11.07 -17.78
N GLY A 124 -7.19 10.02 -17.47
CA GLY A 124 -8.49 9.73 -18.07
C GLY A 124 -9.67 10.04 -17.16
N ASP A 125 -10.89 9.84 -17.66
CA ASP A 125 -12.14 10.03 -16.89
C ASP A 125 -12.26 9.06 -15.70
N THR A 126 -11.46 7.99 -15.70
CA THR A 126 -11.37 6.99 -14.63
C THR A 126 -9.92 6.82 -14.22
N ILE A 127 -9.69 6.76 -12.90
CA ILE A 127 -8.37 6.47 -12.35
C ILE A 127 -8.08 4.99 -12.59
N GLN A 128 -7.00 4.70 -13.31
CA GLN A 128 -6.55 3.36 -13.59
C GLN A 128 -5.38 3.01 -12.68
N VAL A 129 -5.40 1.82 -12.12
CA VAL A 129 -4.32 1.30 -11.29
C VAL A 129 -3.85 -0.02 -11.86
N TYR A 130 -2.57 -0.08 -12.17
CA TYR A 130 -1.89 -1.25 -12.71
C TYR A 130 -1.02 -1.84 -11.61
N VAL A 131 -1.13 -3.14 -11.43
CA VAL A 131 -0.29 -3.93 -10.53
C VAL A 131 0.39 -4.96 -11.42
N GLU A 132 1.70 -4.97 -11.41
CA GLU A 132 2.50 -5.99 -12.12
C GLU A 132 2.28 -7.36 -11.46
N ASP A 133 2.06 -8.38 -12.29
CA ASP A 133 1.78 -9.77 -11.88
C ASP A 133 3.03 -10.63 -12.05
#